data_AF-A0AAN3BET3-F1
#
_entry.id   AF-A0AAN3BET3-F1
#
_cell.length_a   1.000
_cell.length_b   1.000
_cell.length_c   1.000
_cell.angle_alpha   90.00
_cell.angle_beta   90.00
_cell.angle_gamma   90.00
#
_symmetry.space_group_name_H-M   'P 1'
#
loop_
_entity.id
_entity.type
_entity.pdbx_description
1 polymer ?
#
loop_
_entity_poly.entity_id
_entity_poly.type
_entity_poly.pdbx_seq_one_letter_code
_entity_poly.pdbx_strand_id
1 'polypeptide(L)'
;MSKLKLENRDLEALRTAGKLSISETESYEVVEALQTYQDFSKVKERFIVRNVQTNELLELVIVKTFRNRTDLVGCVSSATTKPLTNTLKKRLPSNKENTMMVPVLHDKLAQVRKELGV
;
A
#
# COMPACT_ATOMS: atom_id res chain seq x y z
N MET A 1 -14.52 8.37 -6.99
CA MET A 1 -13.06 8.50 -7.22
C MET A 1 -12.69 9.89 -6.76
N SER A 2 -11.72 10.02 -5.86
CA SER A 2 -11.32 11.29 -5.26
C SER A 2 -9.88 11.62 -5.64
N LYS A 3 -9.60 12.89 -5.95
CA LYS A 3 -8.26 13.35 -6.33
C LYS A 3 -7.56 13.93 -5.11
N LEU A 4 -6.36 13.44 -4.83
CA LEU A 4 -5.52 13.92 -3.74
C LEU A 4 -4.49 14.91 -4.26
N LYS A 5 -4.21 15.95 -3.47
CA LYS A 5 -3.05 16.82 -3.68
C LYS A 5 -1.90 16.20 -2.91
N LEU A 6 -0.92 15.66 -3.63
CA LEU A 6 0.26 15.01 -3.07
C LEU A 6 1.52 15.64 -3.62
N GLU A 7 2.47 15.90 -2.74
CA GLU A 7 3.83 16.26 -3.09
C GLU A 7 4.74 15.03 -3.00
N ASN A 8 5.95 15.14 -3.55
CA ASN A 8 6.92 14.05 -3.50
C ASN A 8 7.30 13.68 -2.04
N ARG A 9 7.30 14.66 -1.13
CA ARG A 9 7.56 14.44 0.29
C ARG A 9 6.53 13.51 0.93
N ASP A 10 5.26 13.72 0.63
CA ASP A 10 4.16 12.93 1.18
C ASP A 10 4.24 11.48 0.73
N LEU A 11 4.73 11.26 -0.48
CA LEU A 11 4.91 9.93 -1.04
C LEU A 11 6.12 9.21 -0.45
N GLU A 12 7.21 9.93 -0.19
CA GLU A 12 8.33 9.34 0.55
C GLU A 12 7.90 8.98 1.97
N ALA A 13 7.11 9.82 2.64
CA ALA A 13 6.50 9.50 3.93
C ALA A 13 5.58 8.27 3.85
N LEU A 14 4.77 8.16 2.79
CA LEU A 14 3.93 7.00 2.55
C LEU A 14 4.74 5.71 2.39
N ARG A 15 5.87 5.77 1.67
CA ARG A 15 6.75 4.62 1.41
C ARG A 15 7.55 4.19 2.64
N THR A 16 8.03 5.14 3.45
CA THR A 16 8.85 4.87 4.64
C THR A 16 8.04 4.62 5.90
N ALA A 17 7.06 5.47 6.19
CA ALA A 17 6.26 5.39 7.41
C ALA A 17 4.96 4.59 7.23
N GLY A 18 4.56 4.28 6.00
CA GLY A 18 3.27 3.63 5.73
C GLY A 18 2.06 4.52 6.03
N LYS A 19 2.25 5.83 6.21
CA LYS A 19 1.20 6.78 6.56
C LYS A 19 1.24 7.99 5.64
N LEU A 20 0.06 8.51 5.32
CA LEU A 20 -0.13 9.68 4.50
C LEU A 20 -1.18 10.58 5.14
N SER A 21 -0.78 11.78 5.55
CA SER A 21 -1.67 12.82 6.06
C SER A 21 -1.77 13.93 5.03
N ILE A 22 -2.92 14.05 4.36
CA ILE A 22 -3.19 15.08 3.36
C ILE A 22 -3.62 16.38 4.06
N SER A 23 -4.42 16.22 5.11
CA SER A 23 -4.97 17.30 5.93
C SER A 23 -5.24 16.78 7.34
N GLU A 24 -5.68 17.67 8.23
CA GLU A 24 -6.10 17.31 9.59
C GLU A 24 -7.27 16.32 9.60
N THR A 25 -8.11 16.34 8.56
CA THR A 25 -9.32 15.51 8.47
C THR A 25 -9.20 14.36 7.48
N GLU A 26 -8.11 14.29 6.71
CA GLU A 26 -7.91 13.29 5.67
C GLU A 26 -6.54 12.63 5.83
N SER A 27 -6.55 11.43 6.42
CA SER A 27 -5.34 10.63 6.63
C SER A 27 -5.57 9.18 6.21
N TYR A 28 -4.49 8.56 5.71
CA TYR A 28 -4.47 7.24 5.14
C TYR A 28 -3.31 6.42 5.70
N GLU A 29 -3.55 5.13 5.92
CA GLU A 29 -2.52 4.16 6.31
C GLU A 29 -2.41 3.07 5.25
N VAL A 30 -1.20 2.68 4.88
CA VAL A 30 -0.94 1.62 3.90
C VAL A 30 -1.19 0.27 4.57
N VAL A 31 -2.08 -0.49 3.94
CA VAL A 31 -2.35 -1.88 4.30
C VAL A 31 -1.47 -2.79 3.44
N GLU A 32 -1.36 -2.49 2.15
CA GLU A 32 -0.62 -3.32 1.20
C GLU A 32 -0.08 -2.46 0.05
N ALA A 33 1.19 -2.64 -0.32
CA ALA A 33 1.74 -2.09 -1.55
C ALA A 33 1.43 -3.06 -2.71
N LEU A 34 0.82 -2.56 -3.79
CA LEU A 34 0.52 -3.35 -4.97
C LEU A 34 1.62 -3.18 -6.02
N GLN A 35 1.51 -3.99 -7.08
CA GLN A 35 2.45 -3.94 -8.20
C GLN A 35 2.55 -2.53 -8.79
N THR A 36 3.78 -2.04 -8.86
CA THR A 36 4.13 -0.80 -9.54
C THR A 36 4.40 -1.09 -11.01
N TYR A 37 3.86 -0.23 -11.88
CA TYR A 37 4.03 -0.32 -13.32
C TYR A 37 4.87 0.86 -13.80
N GLN A 38 5.85 0.61 -14.67
CA GLN A 38 6.72 1.64 -15.22
C GLN A 38 6.73 1.57 -16.74
N ASP A 39 6.42 2.70 -17.35
CA ASP A 39 6.65 3.00 -18.76
C ASP A 39 7.83 3.95 -18.93
N PHE A 40 8.26 4.17 -20.17
CA PHE A 40 9.39 5.03 -20.52
C PHE A 40 9.28 6.48 -20.00
N SER A 41 8.07 6.97 -19.71
CA SER A 41 7.83 8.35 -19.25
C SER A 41 7.07 8.46 -17.93
N LYS A 42 6.59 7.33 -17.37
CA LYS A 42 5.67 7.33 -16.23
C LYS A 42 5.88 6.14 -15.32
N VAL A 43 5.72 6.35 -14.02
CA VAL A 43 5.58 5.27 -13.03
C VAL A 43 4.19 5.38 -12.42
N LYS A 44 3.50 4.25 -12.30
CA LYS A 44 2.20 4.12 -11.65
C LYS A 44 2.36 3.21 -10.45
N GLU A 45 2.33 3.82 -9.27
CA GLU A 45 2.38 3.15 -7.98
C GLU A 45 0.95 2.93 -7.49
N ARG A 46 0.71 1.76 -6.89
CA ARG A 46 -0.62 1.37 -6.41
C ARG A 46 -0.49 0.87 -4.98
N PHE A 47 -1.41 1.30 -4.13
CA PHE A 47 -1.45 0.93 -2.72
C PHE A 47 -2.90 0.61 -2.34
N ILE A 48 -3.07 -0.32 -1.42
CA ILE A 48 -4.30 -0.44 -0.64
C ILE A 48 -4.08 0.38 0.62
N VAL A 49 -4.93 1.37 0.81
CA VAL A 49 -4.90 2.26 1.97
C VAL A 49 -6.20 2.18 2.74
N ARG A 50 -6.11 2.41 4.05
CA ARG A 50 -7.24 2.58 4.95
C ARG A 50 -7.39 4.06 5.26
N ASN A 51 -8.57 4.63 5.03
CA ASN A 51 -8.89 5.96 5.56
C ASN A 51 -9.02 5.86 7.08
N VAL A 52 -8.29 6.69 7.83
CA VAL A 52 -8.23 6.61 9.29
C VAL A 52 -9.54 7.05 9.94
N GLN A 53 -10.23 8.02 9.33
CA GLN A 53 -11.47 8.58 9.86
C GLN A 53 -12.68 7.66 9.60
N THR A 54 -12.77 7.08 8.41
CA THR A 54 -13.94 6.26 8.01
C THR A 54 -13.69 4.76 8.13
N ASN A 55 -12.45 4.34 8.39
CA ASN A 55 -11.99 2.95 8.35
C ASN A 55 -12.22 2.25 6.98
N GLU A 56 -12.48 3.02 5.93
CA GLU A 56 -12.75 2.50 4.59
C GLU A 56 -11.45 2.08 3.89
N LEU A 57 -11.48 0.92 3.23
CA LEU A 57 -10.38 0.45 2.40
C LEU A 57 -10.52 0.92 0.95
N LEU A 58 -9.48 1.59 0.47
CA LEU A 58 -9.42 2.24 -0.83
C LEU A 58 -8.17 1.81 -1.60
N GLU A 59 -8.25 1.82 -2.93
CA GLU A 59 -7.09 1.76 -3.79
C GLU A 59 -6.57 3.17 -4.02
N LEU A 60 -5.35 3.45 -3.57
CA LEU A 60 -4.60 4.66 -3.88
C LEU A 60 -3.73 4.40 -5.12
N VAL A 61 -3.88 5.24 -6.12
CA VAL A 61 -3.12 5.20 -7.37
C VAL A 61 -2.36 6.49 -7.52
N ILE A 62 -1.04 6.40 -7.62
CA ILE A 62 -0.16 7.55 -7.78
C ILE A 62 0.58 7.42 -9.11
N VAL A 63 0.50 8.46 -9.93
CA VAL A 63 1.20 8.53 -11.21
C VAL A 63 2.32 9.55 -11.09
N LYS A 64 3.55 9.10 -11.28
CA LYS A 64 4.74 9.93 -11.46
C LYS A 64 5.05 10.09 -12.93
N THR A 65 5.48 11.27 -13.34
CA THR A 65 6.01 11.52 -14.69
C THR A 65 7.46 11.99 -14.59
N PHE A 66 8.26 11.60 -15.59
CA PHE A 66 9.64 12.07 -15.73
C PHE A 66 9.65 13.04 -16.91
N ARG A 67 9.89 14.33 -16.65
CA ARG A 67 9.99 15.34 -17.73
C ARG A 67 11.31 15.17 -18.49
N ASN A 68 11.37 14.21 -19.40
CA ASN A 68 12.49 13.95 -20.32
C ASN A 68 13.88 13.86 -19.67
N ARG A 69 13.91 13.56 -18.37
CA ARG A 69 15.09 13.46 -17.54
C ARG A 69 15.12 12.05 -16.95
N THR A 70 16.08 11.26 -17.41
CA THR A 70 16.37 9.90 -16.93
C THR A 70 16.98 9.92 -15.52
N ASP A 71 17.41 11.09 -15.04
CA ASP A 71 17.90 11.39 -13.70
C ASP A 71 16.76 11.66 -12.68
N LEU A 72 16.15 10.57 -12.23
CA LEU A 72 16.12 10.17 -10.81
C LEU A 72 15.05 10.65 -9.79
N VAL A 73 14.20 11.65 -10.03
CA VAL A 73 13.01 11.83 -9.13
C VAL A 73 11.80 12.27 -9.94
N GLY A 74 10.95 11.31 -10.31
CA GLY A 74 9.69 11.60 -11.00
C GLY A 74 8.79 12.49 -10.13
N CYS A 75 8.09 13.44 -10.76
CA CYS A 75 7.14 14.30 -10.07
C CYS A 75 5.79 13.62 -9.98
N VAL A 76 5.11 13.73 -8.84
CA VAL A 76 3.70 13.31 -8.74
C VAL A 76 2.87 14.14 -9.72
N SER A 77 2.36 13.47 -10.75
CA SER A 77 1.48 14.04 -11.77
C SER A 77 0.02 13.91 -11.37
N SER A 78 -0.35 12.84 -10.68
CA SER A 78 -1.68 12.65 -10.11
C SER A 78 -1.67 11.64 -8.97
N ALA A 79 -2.62 11.81 -8.07
CA ALA A 79 -2.93 10.85 -7.02
C ALA A 79 -4.44 10.75 -6.88
N THR A 80 -4.97 9.52 -6.91
CA THR A 80 -6.41 9.29 -6.77
C THR A 80 -6.72 8.10 -5.89
N THR A 81 -7.79 8.22 -5.10
CA THR A 81 -8.36 7.11 -4.35
C THR A 81 -9.66 6.64 -5.03
N LYS A 82 -9.88 5.33 -5.02
CA LYS A 82 -11.11 4.72 -5.49
C LYS A 82 -11.48 3.51 -4.63
N PRO A 83 -12.77 3.13 -4.57
CA PRO A 83 -13.17 1.92 -3.87
C PRO A 83 -12.42 0.69 -4.40
N LEU A 84 -12.11 -0.24 -3.51
CA LEU A 84 -11.48 -1.50 -3.90
C LEU A 84 -12.38 -2.28 -4.86
N THR A 85 -11.77 -2.84 -5.89
CA THR A 85 -12.42 -3.80 -6.79
C THR A 85 -12.68 -5.12 -6.05
N ASN A 86 -13.71 -5.86 -6.47
CA ASN A 86 -14.05 -7.16 -5.86
C ASN A 86 -12.89 -8.16 -5.88
N THR A 87 -12.01 -8.07 -6.88
CA THR A 87 -10.81 -8.90 -6.98
C THR A 87 -9.76 -8.55 -5.93
N LEU A 88 -9.55 -7.26 -5.63
CA LEU A 88 -8.64 -6.83 -4.57
C LEU A 88 -9.23 -7.14 -3.18
N LYS A 89 -10.53 -6.93 -2.98
CA LYS A 89 -11.23 -7.29 -1.73
C LYS A 89 -11.06 -8.77 -1.36
N LYS A 90 -11.07 -9.67 -2.35
CA LYS A 90 -10.88 -11.12 -2.15
C LYS A 90 -9.44 -11.52 -1.82
N ARG A 91 -8.44 -10.72 -2.23
CA ARG A 91 -7.02 -10.99 -1.94
C ARG A 91 -6.61 -10.54 -0.56
N LEU A 92 -7.21 -9.44 -0.11
CA LEU A 92 -7.04 -9.00 1.27
C LEU A 92 -7.54 -10.12 2.17
N PRO A 93 -6.75 -10.54 3.19
CA PRO A 93 -7.24 -11.46 4.19
C PRO A 93 -8.53 -10.86 4.71
N SER A 94 -9.64 -11.58 4.52
CA SER A 94 -10.92 -11.18 5.06
C SER A 94 -10.73 -11.17 6.56
N ASN A 95 -10.40 -10.01 7.13
CA ASN A 95 -10.37 -9.85 8.57
C ASN A 95 -11.84 -9.82 8.99
N LYS A 96 -12.45 -11.00 8.96
CA LYS A 96 -13.66 -11.29 9.72
C LYS A 96 -13.27 -11.01 11.16
N GLU A 97 -13.88 -9.96 11.66
CA GLU A 97 -14.02 -9.69 13.09
C GLU A 97 -14.39 -10.98 13.83
N ASN A 98 -13.82 -11.15 15.03
CA ASN A 98 -13.97 -12.25 15.97
C ASN A 98 -13.43 -13.64 15.56
N THR A 99 -12.31 -14.02 16.18
CA THR A 99 -12.28 -14.99 17.31
C THR A 99 -10.84 -15.43 17.53
N MET A 100 -10.40 -15.42 18.79
CA MET A 100 -9.21 -16.09 19.30
C MET A 100 -8.86 -17.37 18.52
N MET A 101 -7.73 -17.43 17.81
CA MET A 101 -6.92 -18.65 17.58
C MET A 101 -5.53 -18.26 17.04
N VAL A 102 -4.63 -17.94 17.95
CA VAL A 102 -3.19 -18.31 17.83
C VAL A 102 -3.10 -19.79 18.26
N PRO A 103 -2.16 -20.67 17.83
CA PRO A 103 -1.04 -20.54 16.86
C PRO A 103 -0.93 -21.72 15.86
N VAL A 104 -0.59 -21.50 14.57
CA VAL A 104 -0.03 -22.60 13.71
C VAL A 104 0.97 -22.08 12.65
N LEU A 105 1.90 -21.20 13.02
CA LEU A 105 3.00 -20.82 12.11
C LEU A 105 4.39 -20.87 12.73
N HIS A 106 4.54 -21.35 13.96
CA HIS A 106 5.86 -21.54 14.60
C HIS A 106 6.45 -22.95 14.45
N ASP A 107 5.71 -23.93 13.91
CA ASP A 107 6.12 -25.33 13.99
C ASP A 107 6.97 -25.86 12.82
N LYS A 108 6.91 -25.23 11.64
CA LYS A 108 7.70 -25.75 10.50
C LYS A 108 9.21 -25.53 10.63
N LEU A 109 9.63 -24.48 11.34
CA LEU A 109 11.05 -24.19 11.58
C LEU A 109 11.63 -25.05 12.72
N ALA A 110 10.81 -25.42 13.70
CA ALA A 110 11.20 -26.34 14.77
C ALA A 110 11.30 -27.79 14.26
N GLN A 111 10.39 -28.20 13.37
CA GLN A 111 10.43 -29.53 12.76
C GLN A 111 11.71 -29.76 11.92
N VAL A 112 12.13 -28.75 11.14
CA VAL A 112 13.37 -28.84 10.35
C VAL A 112 14.62 -28.91 11.24
N ARG A 113 14.63 -28.22 12.40
CA ARG A 113 15.75 -28.31 13.35
C ARG A 113 15.84 -29.69 14.00
N LYS A 114 14.70 -30.32 14.30
CA LYS A 114 14.66 -31.67 14.87
C LYS A 114 15.13 -32.75 13.89
N GLU A 115 14.89 -32.58 12.60
CA GLU A 115 15.35 -33.52 11.56
C GLU A 115 16.83 -33.34 11.19
N LEU A 116 17.40 -32.16 11.44
CA LEU A 116 18.81 -31.86 11.13
C LEU A 116 19.80 -32.06 12.30
N GLY A 117 19.32 -32.50 13.47
CA GLY A 117 20.19 -32.94 14.56
C GLY A 117 21.14 -31.86 15.10
N VAL A 118 20.65 -30.62 15.29
CA VAL A 118 21.32 -29.57 16.09
C VAL A 118 20.42 -29.15 17.24
#